data_AF-A0A3D2MZY4-F1
#
_entry.id   AF-A0A3D2MZY4-F1
#
_cell.length_a   1.000
_cell.length_b   1.000
_cell.length_c   1.000
_cell.angle_alpha   90.00
_cell.angle_beta   90.00
_cell.angle_gamma   90.00
#
_symmetry.space_group_name_H-M   'P 1'
#
loop_
_entity.id
_entity.type
_entity.pdbx_description
1 polymer ?
#
loop_
_entity_poly.entity_id
_entity_poly.type
_entity_poly.pdbx_seq_one_letter_code
_entity_poly.pdbx_strand_id
1 'polypeptide(L)'
;ITQQLRRLGASVDWSRERFTMDPELSEAVREVFVQLYNEGLIYRGQRLVNWDPKLHTAISDLEVVQEEEAGYLWHLRYPIKGSDEAVIVATTRPETMLGDTAVAVNPVDDRYAHLIGQTILLPLTGREIPIIADDYVDADFGSGCVKITPAHDFNDYAMGERHQLPVINILTADACLNENVPKQFQGLDRFDGRKAVVAAMDALGLLEKIDDHQLKVPRGDRSGVVIEPWLTLQWYVDAKKLAGPAIEAVETGAVEFIPKQWENTYFSWMRDIQDWCISRQLWWGHR
;
A
#
# COMPACT_ATOMS: atom_id res chain seq x y z
N ILE A 1 10.55 30.09 -16.10
CA ILE A 1 10.68 30.27 -14.63
C ILE A 1 11.59 31.45 -14.29
N THR A 2 12.90 31.42 -14.59
CA THR A 2 13.84 32.49 -14.20
C THR A 2 13.48 33.89 -14.72
N GLN A 3 13.05 34.01 -15.98
CA GLN A 3 12.60 35.28 -16.54
C GLN A 3 11.41 35.89 -15.78
N GLN A 4 10.48 35.05 -15.31
CA GLN A 4 9.32 35.51 -14.54
C GLN A 4 9.77 36.03 -13.17
N LEU A 5 10.65 35.30 -12.48
CA LEU A 5 11.20 35.73 -11.18
C LEU A 5 11.98 37.04 -11.30
N ARG A 6 12.78 37.21 -12.36
CA ARG A 6 13.48 38.46 -12.66
C ARG A 6 12.49 39.60 -12.92
N ARG A 7 11.42 39.35 -13.67
CA ARG A 7 10.35 40.32 -13.93
C ARG A 7 9.61 40.73 -12.65
N LEU A 8 9.46 39.82 -11.69
CA LEU A 8 8.92 40.10 -10.37
C LEU A 8 9.89 40.85 -9.45
N GLY A 9 11.14 41.06 -9.87
CA GLY A 9 12.16 41.79 -9.11
C GLY A 9 12.86 40.94 -8.04
N ALA A 10 12.89 39.62 -8.17
CA ALA A 10 13.59 38.75 -7.22
C ALA A 10 15.11 39.04 -7.21
N SER A 11 15.63 39.49 -6.06
CA SER A 11 17.03 39.90 -5.86
C SER A 11 17.93 38.74 -5.39
N VAL A 12 17.75 37.54 -5.95
CA VAL A 12 18.56 36.35 -5.63
C VAL A 12 19.90 36.38 -6.36
N ASP A 13 20.89 35.64 -5.86
CA ASP A 13 22.20 35.51 -6.52
C ASP A 13 22.11 34.59 -7.75
N TRP A 14 21.85 35.19 -8.90
CA TRP A 14 21.74 34.50 -10.18
C TRP A 14 23.04 33.84 -10.65
N SER A 15 24.20 34.24 -10.14
CA SER A 15 25.48 33.62 -10.49
C SER A 15 25.65 32.22 -9.88
N ARG A 16 24.87 31.93 -8.84
CA ARG A 16 24.83 30.65 -8.14
C ARG A 16 23.57 29.85 -8.49
N GLU A 17 22.94 30.16 -9.62
CA GLU A 17 21.86 29.34 -10.13
C GLU A 17 22.39 27.90 -10.28
N ARG A 18 21.58 26.95 -9.81
CA ARG A 18 21.84 25.52 -9.87
C ARG A 18 20.56 24.81 -10.29
N PHE A 19 20.72 23.78 -11.10
CA PHE A 19 19.69 22.83 -11.44
C PHE A 19 20.03 21.49 -10.80
N THR A 20 19.02 20.78 -10.28
CA THR A 20 19.24 19.56 -9.50
C THR A 20 20.05 18.50 -10.24
N MET A 21 19.98 18.45 -11.58
CA MET A 21 20.78 17.54 -12.40
C MET A 21 22.08 18.14 -12.98
N ASP A 22 22.52 19.30 -12.49
CA ASP A 22 23.86 19.78 -12.81
C ASP A 22 24.91 18.75 -12.37
N PRO A 23 26.08 18.67 -13.04
CA PRO A 23 27.11 17.68 -12.72
C PRO A 23 27.54 17.70 -11.25
N GLU A 24 27.76 18.90 -10.68
CA GLU A 24 28.17 19.08 -9.28
C GLU A 24 27.13 18.54 -8.30
N LEU A 25 25.83 18.83 -8.54
CA LEU A 25 24.76 18.36 -7.66
C LEU A 25 24.49 16.86 -7.84
N SER A 26 24.63 16.34 -9.06
CA SER A 26 24.52 14.90 -9.32
C SER A 26 25.63 14.12 -8.61
N GLU A 27 26.84 14.67 -8.55
CA GLU A 27 27.94 14.09 -7.79
C GLU A 27 27.66 14.10 -6.28
N ALA A 28 27.14 15.20 -5.74
CA ALA A 28 26.74 15.29 -4.33
C ALA A 28 25.66 14.26 -3.97
N VAL A 29 24.65 14.06 -4.81
CA VAL A 29 23.61 13.03 -4.59
C VAL A 29 24.23 11.63 -4.56
N ARG A 30 25.15 11.33 -5.48
CA ARG A 30 25.85 10.04 -5.52
C ARG A 30 26.72 9.82 -4.29
N GLU A 31 27.44 10.86 -3.84
CA GLU A 31 28.27 10.80 -2.63
C GLU A 31 27.42 10.49 -1.40
N VAL A 32 26.32 11.22 -1.19
CA VAL A 32 25.39 10.99 -0.08
C VAL A 32 24.80 9.58 -0.14
N PHE A 33 24.40 9.10 -1.32
CA PHE A 33 23.90 7.73 -1.48
C PHE A 33 24.94 6.69 -1.04
N VAL A 34 26.18 6.80 -1.53
CA VAL A 34 27.25 5.86 -1.19
C VAL A 34 27.59 5.92 0.29
N GLN A 35 27.64 7.12 0.87
CA GLN A 35 27.89 7.31 2.29
C GLN A 35 26.81 6.61 3.14
N LEU A 36 25.54 6.94 2.92
CA LEU A 36 24.42 6.35 3.69
C LEU A 36 24.31 4.84 3.48
N TYR A 37 24.65 4.33 2.30
CA TYR A 37 24.76 2.90 2.05
C TYR A 37 25.86 2.25 2.88
N ASN A 38 27.06 2.83 2.91
CA ASN A 38 28.19 2.32 3.70
C ASN A 38 27.91 2.39 5.22
N GLU A 39 27.12 3.36 5.67
CA GLU A 39 26.65 3.49 7.05
C GLU A 39 25.51 2.50 7.41
N GLY A 40 25.03 1.72 6.43
CA GLY A 40 23.92 0.77 6.61
C GLY A 40 22.56 1.44 6.79
N LEU A 41 22.44 2.72 6.42
CA LEU A 41 21.19 3.48 6.45
C LEU A 41 20.40 3.32 5.16
N ILE A 42 21.06 3.06 4.03
CA ILE A 42 20.41 2.65 2.78
C ILE A 42 20.52 1.14 2.62
N TYR A 43 19.40 0.51 2.28
CA TYR A 43 19.34 -0.93 2.04
C TYR A 43 18.35 -1.26 0.91
N ARG A 44 18.44 -2.50 0.42
CA ARG A 44 17.52 -3.03 -0.59
C ARG A 44 16.59 -4.06 0.05
N GLY A 45 15.29 -3.87 -0.10
CA GLY A 45 14.27 -4.74 0.49
C GLY A 45 13.16 -5.03 -0.52
N GLN A 46 12.53 -6.19 -0.37
CA GLN A 46 11.28 -6.49 -1.06
C GLN A 46 10.14 -6.12 -0.11
N ARG A 47 9.36 -5.09 -0.45
CA ARG A 47 8.19 -4.65 0.32
C ARG A 47 7.08 -4.25 -0.63
N LEU A 48 5.88 -4.10 -0.09
CA LEU A 48 4.83 -3.39 -0.80
C LEU A 48 5.22 -1.94 -0.99
N VAL A 49 4.96 -1.43 -2.18
CA VAL A 49 5.05 -0.01 -2.51
C VAL A 49 3.74 0.46 -3.14
N ASN A 50 3.51 1.76 -3.04
CA ASN A 50 2.51 2.43 -3.87
C ASN A 50 3.00 2.42 -5.32
N TRP A 51 2.33 1.65 -6.17
CA TRP A 51 2.66 1.53 -7.58
C TRP A 51 1.68 2.30 -8.44
N ASP A 52 2.22 3.10 -9.35
CA ASP A 52 1.44 3.78 -10.37
C ASP A 52 1.41 2.91 -11.65
N PRO A 53 0.29 2.23 -11.97
CA PRO A 53 0.19 1.37 -13.14
C PRO A 53 0.13 2.12 -14.46
N LYS A 54 0.05 3.46 -14.46
CA LYS A 54 0.10 4.27 -15.68
C LYS A 54 1.51 4.79 -15.96
N LEU A 55 2.22 5.20 -14.92
CA LEU A 55 3.59 5.71 -15.02
C LEU A 55 4.66 4.64 -14.83
N HIS A 56 4.26 3.43 -14.40
CA HIS A 56 5.11 2.28 -14.13
C HIS A 56 6.24 2.61 -13.16
N THR A 57 5.90 3.24 -12.04
CA THR A 57 6.88 3.60 -11.01
C THR A 57 6.30 3.43 -9.61
N ALA A 58 7.17 3.06 -8.67
CA ALA A 58 6.90 3.26 -7.26
C ALA A 58 6.80 4.76 -6.95
N ILE A 59 5.89 5.13 -6.03
CA ILE A 59 5.77 6.48 -5.48
C ILE A 59 5.76 6.43 -3.95
N SER A 60 6.11 7.54 -3.31
CA SER A 60 6.10 7.68 -1.84
C SER A 60 4.67 7.86 -1.32
N ASP A 61 4.43 7.54 -0.05
CA ASP A 61 3.17 7.85 0.64
C ASP A 61 2.79 9.35 0.56
N LEU A 62 3.78 10.24 0.50
CA LEU A 62 3.57 11.69 0.32
C LEU A 62 3.11 12.08 -1.10
N GLU A 63 3.30 11.19 -2.08
CA GLU A 63 2.87 11.37 -3.47
C GLU A 63 1.48 10.72 -3.71
N VAL A 64 0.85 10.20 -2.64
CA VAL A 64 -0.50 9.61 -2.67
C VAL A 64 -1.52 10.59 -2.13
N VAL A 65 -2.56 10.85 -2.92
CA VAL A 65 -3.73 11.63 -2.54
C VAL A 65 -4.89 10.69 -2.23
N GLN A 66 -5.54 10.89 -1.08
CA GLN A 66 -6.73 10.14 -0.69
C GLN A 66 -7.98 10.88 -1.18
N GLU A 67 -8.74 10.26 -2.08
CA GLU A 67 -10.01 10.81 -2.56
C GLU A 67 -11.19 10.00 -2.03
N GLU A 68 -12.24 10.71 -1.58
CA GLU A 68 -13.49 10.07 -1.17
C GLU A 68 -14.41 9.85 -2.36
N GLU A 69 -14.90 8.63 -2.52
CA GLU A 69 -15.87 8.28 -3.56
C GLU A 69 -16.94 7.31 -3.05
N ALA A 70 -18.11 7.35 -3.70
CA ALA A 70 -19.15 6.35 -3.45
C ALA A 70 -18.73 5.02 -4.11
N GLY A 71 -18.79 3.95 -3.34
CA GLY A 71 -18.54 2.60 -3.80
C GLY A 71 -19.41 1.60 -3.04
N TYR A 72 -18.93 0.36 -2.96
CA TYR A 72 -19.67 -0.73 -2.36
C TYR A 72 -18.80 -1.54 -1.40
N LEU A 73 -19.46 -2.14 -0.42
CA LEU A 73 -18.91 -3.18 0.43
C LEU A 73 -19.62 -4.50 0.06
N TRP A 74 -18.86 -5.43 -0.51
CA TRP A 74 -19.36 -6.74 -0.91
C TRP A 74 -19.19 -7.73 0.22
N HIS A 75 -20.25 -8.47 0.52
CA HIS A 75 -20.23 -9.56 1.50
C HIS A 75 -20.18 -10.90 0.77
N LEU A 76 -19.05 -11.59 0.87
CA LEU A 76 -18.75 -12.82 0.14
C LEU A 76 -18.73 -14.01 1.10
N ARG A 77 -19.41 -15.10 0.74
CA ARG A 77 -19.44 -16.35 1.51
C ARG A 77 -18.27 -17.25 1.12
N TYR A 78 -17.45 -17.63 2.10
CA TYR A 78 -16.31 -18.53 1.95
C TYR A 78 -16.62 -19.85 2.66
N PRO A 79 -16.86 -20.95 1.92
CA PRO A 79 -17.20 -22.25 2.51
C PRO A 79 -16.06 -22.84 3.34
N ILE A 80 -16.41 -23.41 4.49
CA ILE A 80 -15.49 -24.18 5.32
C ILE A 80 -15.30 -25.57 4.71
N LYS A 81 -14.05 -25.99 4.53
CA LYS A 81 -13.73 -27.29 3.97
C LYS A 81 -14.24 -28.40 4.90
N GLY A 82 -15.09 -29.27 4.36
CA GLY A 82 -15.64 -30.43 5.09
C GLY A 82 -16.77 -30.08 6.07
N SER A 83 -17.34 -28.89 5.96
CA SER A 83 -18.52 -28.46 6.72
C SER A 83 -19.54 -27.79 5.79
N ASP A 84 -20.79 -27.72 6.23
CA ASP A 84 -21.84 -26.92 5.57
C ASP A 84 -21.80 -25.44 6.03
N GLU A 85 -20.91 -25.11 6.98
CA GLU A 85 -20.68 -23.74 7.44
C GLU A 85 -19.88 -22.90 6.41
N ALA A 86 -20.05 -21.59 6.47
CA ALA A 86 -19.28 -20.63 5.69
C ALA A 86 -19.03 -19.37 6.52
N VAL A 87 -17.88 -18.72 6.31
CA VAL A 87 -17.63 -17.37 6.83
C VAL A 87 -18.05 -16.32 5.81
N ILE A 88 -18.57 -15.20 6.29
CA ILE A 88 -18.86 -14.04 5.44
C ILE A 88 -17.69 -13.09 5.59
N VAL A 89 -17.10 -12.67 4.48
CA VAL A 89 -16.05 -11.66 4.45
C VAL A 89 -16.59 -10.40 3.78
N ALA A 90 -16.38 -9.25 4.41
CA ALA A 90 -16.69 -7.95 3.84
C ALA A 90 -15.45 -7.37 3.13
N THR A 91 -15.57 -6.93 1.88
CA THR A 91 -14.47 -6.29 1.16
C THR A 91 -14.94 -5.25 0.15
N THR A 92 -14.13 -4.22 -0.06
CA THR A 92 -14.30 -3.20 -1.11
C THR A 92 -13.55 -3.56 -2.40
N ARG A 93 -12.76 -4.63 -2.39
CA ARG A 93 -11.91 -5.07 -3.50
C ARG A 93 -12.09 -6.57 -3.78
N PRO A 94 -13.27 -7.02 -4.25
CA PRO A 94 -13.53 -8.45 -4.40
C PRO A 94 -12.59 -9.11 -5.40
N GLU A 95 -12.04 -8.41 -6.40
CA GLU A 95 -11.03 -8.95 -7.31
C GLU A 95 -9.78 -9.48 -6.59
N THR A 96 -9.41 -8.86 -5.47
CA THR A 96 -8.23 -9.26 -4.70
C THR A 96 -8.43 -10.59 -3.98
N MET A 97 -9.67 -11.07 -3.85
CA MET A 97 -9.94 -12.38 -3.25
C MET A 97 -9.19 -13.52 -3.93
N LEU A 98 -8.89 -13.37 -5.23
CA LEU A 98 -8.16 -14.36 -6.00
C LEU A 98 -6.71 -14.53 -5.52
N GLY A 99 -6.21 -13.61 -4.70
CA GLY A 99 -4.90 -13.64 -4.05
C GLY A 99 -4.94 -13.99 -2.56
N ASP A 100 -6.12 -14.31 -2.01
CA ASP A 100 -6.26 -14.56 -0.57
C ASP A 100 -5.44 -15.75 -0.12
N THR A 101 -4.84 -15.62 1.07
CA THR A 101 -4.01 -16.64 1.69
C THR A 101 -4.44 -16.98 3.12
N ALA A 102 -5.36 -16.22 3.70
CA ALA A 102 -6.05 -16.55 4.95
C ALA A 102 -7.36 -15.74 5.07
N VAL A 103 -8.19 -16.11 6.04
CA VAL A 103 -9.20 -15.22 6.62
C VAL A 103 -8.83 -14.98 8.07
N ALA A 104 -8.81 -13.73 8.50
CA ALA A 104 -8.56 -13.36 9.88
C ALA A 104 -9.86 -13.04 10.61
N VAL A 105 -9.94 -13.48 11.86
CA VAL A 105 -11.02 -13.15 12.79
C VAL A 105 -10.41 -12.63 14.09
N ASN A 106 -11.18 -11.84 14.84
CA ASN A 106 -10.74 -11.39 16.14
C ASN A 106 -10.76 -12.57 17.14
N PRO A 107 -9.69 -12.83 17.92
CA PRO A 107 -9.65 -13.94 18.88
C PRO A 107 -10.71 -13.88 19.98
N VAL A 108 -11.25 -12.70 20.29
CA VAL A 108 -12.29 -12.53 21.32
C VAL A 108 -13.70 -12.51 20.75
N ASP A 109 -13.86 -12.73 19.44
CA ASP A 109 -15.17 -12.84 18.80
C ASP A 109 -15.73 -14.27 18.93
N ASP A 110 -16.60 -14.45 19.92
CA ASP A 110 -17.27 -15.73 20.21
C ASP A 110 -18.04 -16.31 19.01
N ARG A 111 -18.41 -15.48 18.01
CA ARG A 111 -19.11 -15.94 16.79
C ARG A 111 -18.21 -16.81 15.90
N TYR A 112 -16.90 -16.59 15.94
CA TYR A 112 -15.93 -17.23 15.03
C TYR A 112 -14.80 -17.96 15.75
N ALA A 113 -14.75 -17.90 17.09
CA ALA A 113 -13.72 -18.56 17.88
C ALA A 113 -13.58 -20.07 17.57
N HIS A 114 -14.69 -20.76 17.29
CA HIS A 114 -14.69 -22.19 16.92
C HIS A 114 -14.15 -22.47 15.50
N LEU A 115 -14.03 -21.45 14.66
CA LEU A 115 -13.53 -21.56 13.29
C LEU A 115 -12.01 -21.33 13.18
N ILE A 116 -11.36 -20.80 14.23
CA ILE A 116 -9.91 -20.57 14.23
C ILE A 116 -9.17 -21.90 14.03
N GLY A 117 -8.24 -21.92 13.07
CA GLY A 117 -7.49 -23.10 12.66
C GLY A 117 -8.22 -24.01 11.67
N GLN A 118 -9.50 -23.75 11.37
CA GLN A 118 -10.19 -24.44 10.28
C GLN A 118 -9.70 -23.96 8.92
N THR A 119 -10.06 -24.70 7.87
CA THR A 119 -9.63 -24.45 6.49
C THR A 119 -10.83 -24.04 5.64
N ILE A 120 -10.65 -23.00 4.84
CA ILE A 120 -11.61 -22.53 3.85
C ILE A 120 -11.21 -23.09 2.48
N LEU A 121 -12.21 -23.48 1.68
CA LEU A 121 -12.02 -23.66 0.25
C LEU A 121 -12.33 -22.35 -0.46
N LEU A 122 -11.28 -21.59 -0.81
CA LEU A 122 -11.39 -20.27 -1.40
C LEU A 122 -12.16 -20.36 -2.73
N PRO A 123 -13.34 -19.70 -2.84
CA PRO A 123 -14.14 -19.77 -4.05
C PRO A 123 -13.37 -19.30 -5.30
N LEU A 124 -13.79 -19.79 -6.47
CA LEU A 124 -13.22 -19.50 -7.79
C LEU A 124 -11.78 -20.04 -8.03
N THR A 125 -10.94 -20.08 -7.01
CA THR A 125 -9.55 -20.56 -7.12
C THR A 125 -9.39 -22.02 -6.70
N GLY A 126 -10.24 -22.50 -5.78
CA GLY A 126 -10.13 -23.82 -5.19
C GLY A 126 -8.93 -23.99 -4.24
N ARG A 127 -8.25 -22.90 -3.86
CA ARG A 127 -7.16 -22.97 -2.87
C ARG A 127 -7.69 -23.22 -1.47
N GLU A 128 -6.89 -23.89 -0.66
CA GLU A 128 -7.15 -24.07 0.76
C GLU A 128 -6.42 -22.99 1.55
N ILE A 129 -7.16 -22.22 2.34
CA ILE A 129 -6.61 -21.13 3.17
C ILE A 129 -7.05 -21.28 4.63
N PRO A 130 -6.18 -21.01 5.61
CA PRO A 130 -6.52 -21.12 7.02
C PRO A 130 -7.38 -19.94 7.50
N ILE A 131 -8.12 -20.18 8.58
CA ILE A 131 -8.70 -19.13 9.42
C ILE A 131 -7.73 -18.86 10.58
N ILE A 132 -7.26 -17.63 10.68
CA ILE A 132 -6.30 -17.19 11.70
C ILE A 132 -6.94 -16.21 12.67
N ALA A 133 -6.33 -16.09 13.86
CA ALA A 133 -6.74 -15.11 14.86
C ALA A 133 -5.75 -13.94 14.89
N ASP A 134 -6.23 -12.72 14.76
CA ASP A 134 -5.41 -11.50 14.86
C ASP A 134 -6.21 -10.37 15.51
N ASP A 135 -5.60 -9.68 16.48
CA ASP A 135 -6.23 -8.61 17.26
C ASP A 135 -6.38 -7.29 16.49
N TYR A 136 -5.74 -7.18 15.32
CA TYR A 136 -5.96 -6.09 14.37
C TYR A 136 -7.38 -6.11 13.77
N VAL A 137 -8.05 -7.27 13.76
CA VAL A 137 -9.40 -7.40 13.18
C VAL A 137 -10.41 -6.71 14.09
N ASP A 138 -11.12 -5.73 13.55
CA ASP A 138 -12.29 -5.13 14.20
C ASP A 138 -13.51 -6.07 14.06
N ALA A 139 -13.97 -6.61 15.19
CA ALA A 139 -15.11 -7.52 15.24
C ALA A 139 -16.44 -6.83 14.86
N ASP A 140 -16.54 -5.51 15.04
CA ASP A 140 -17.76 -4.74 14.76
C ASP A 140 -17.83 -4.26 13.30
N PHE A 141 -16.71 -4.29 12.57
CA PHE A 141 -16.68 -3.85 11.17
C PHE A 141 -17.11 -4.94 10.19
N GLY A 142 -18.06 -4.62 9.32
CA GLY A 142 -18.52 -5.51 8.26
C GLY A 142 -19.13 -6.80 8.82
N SER A 143 -18.42 -7.92 8.67
CA SER A 143 -18.80 -9.21 9.25
C SER A 143 -17.99 -9.61 10.48
N GLY A 144 -16.92 -8.88 10.85
CA GLY A 144 -15.93 -9.33 11.82
C GLY A 144 -14.90 -10.34 11.28
N CYS A 145 -14.99 -10.69 9.98
CA CYS A 145 -13.99 -11.47 9.28
C CYS A 145 -13.36 -10.66 8.15
N VAL A 146 -12.03 -10.71 8.05
CA VAL A 146 -11.25 -9.97 7.04
C VAL A 146 -10.52 -10.97 6.15
N LYS A 147 -10.67 -10.84 4.82
CA LYS A 147 -9.80 -11.59 3.89
C LYS A 147 -8.39 -11.04 3.95
N ILE A 148 -7.40 -11.91 3.97
CA ILE A 148 -6.00 -11.51 4.00
C ILE A 148 -5.37 -11.77 2.65
N THR A 149 -4.99 -10.69 1.97
CA THR A 149 -4.39 -10.70 0.64
C THR A 149 -3.02 -9.97 0.66
N PRO A 150 -1.96 -10.59 1.21
CA PRO A 150 -0.72 -9.90 1.57
C PRO A 150 -0.03 -9.14 0.42
N ALA A 151 -0.25 -9.52 -0.83
CA ALA A 151 0.38 -8.85 -1.96
C ALA A 151 -0.34 -7.58 -2.44
N HIS A 152 -1.52 -7.23 -1.89
CA HIS A 152 -2.41 -6.19 -2.45
C HIS A 152 -2.95 -5.19 -1.42
N ASP A 153 -2.54 -5.28 -0.16
CA ASP A 153 -2.87 -4.34 0.91
C ASP A 153 -1.77 -4.30 1.98
N PHE A 154 -1.45 -3.11 2.49
CA PHE A 154 -0.36 -2.93 3.46
C PHE A 154 -0.64 -3.54 4.84
N ASN A 155 -1.90 -3.50 5.29
CA ASN A 155 -2.29 -4.10 6.56
C ASN A 155 -2.31 -5.63 6.44
N ASP A 156 -2.84 -6.15 5.32
CA ASP A 156 -2.80 -7.58 5.02
C ASP A 156 -1.37 -8.09 4.89
N TYR A 157 -0.44 -7.29 4.34
CA TYR A 157 0.97 -7.63 4.26
C TYR A 157 1.60 -7.73 5.64
N ALA A 158 1.40 -6.73 6.49
CA ALA A 158 1.93 -6.74 7.86
C ALA A 158 1.35 -7.91 8.67
N MET A 159 0.07 -8.25 8.50
CA MET A 159 -0.54 -9.43 9.10
C MET A 159 0.04 -10.72 8.52
N GLY A 160 0.21 -10.78 7.21
CA GLY A 160 0.85 -11.90 6.52
C GLY A 160 2.25 -12.17 7.03
N GLU A 161 3.05 -11.15 7.33
CA GLU A 161 4.37 -11.31 7.93
C GLU A 161 4.29 -11.86 9.36
N ARG A 162 3.38 -11.36 10.21
CA ARG A 162 3.19 -11.87 11.59
C ARG A 162 2.82 -13.35 11.62
N HIS A 163 1.97 -13.78 10.69
CA HIS A 163 1.44 -15.15 10.61
C HIS A 163 2.16 -16.04 9.59
N GLN A 164 3.23 -15.54 8.96
CA GLN A 164 4.04 -16.27 7.96
C GLN A 164 3.19 -16.80 6.78
N LEU A 165 2.23 -15.99 6.32
CA LEU A 165 1.36 -16.34 5.21
C LEU A 165 2.10 -16.23 3.87
N PRO A 166 1.75 -17.06 2.87
CA PRO A 166 2.24 -16.89 1.51
C PRO A 166 1.86 -15.51 0.94
N VAL A 167 2.72 -14.95 0.09
CA VAL A 167 2.45 -13.68 -0.59
C VAL A 167 2.19 -13.97 -2.07
N ILE A 168 0.92 -13.88 -2.50
CA ILE A 168 0.51 -14.21 -3.87
C ILE A 168 0.14 -12.94 -4.63
N ASN A 169 1.04 -12.48 -5.49
CA ASN A 169 0.73 -11.38 -6.41
C ASN A 169 -0.18 -11.86 -7.55
N ILE A 170 -1.35 -11.22 -7.72
CA ILE A 170 -2.32 -11.55 -8.77
C ILE A 170 -2.40 -10.49 -9.87
N LEU A 171 -1.67 -9.38 -9.73
CA LEU A 171 -1.69 -8.29 -10.69
C LEU A 171 -0.40 -8.31 -11.53
N THR A 172 -0.44 -7.67 -12.70
CA THR A 172 0.72 -7.25 -13.51
C THR A 172 1.08 -5.79 -13.18
N ALA A 173 2.22 -5.31 -13.70
CA ALA A 173 2.61 -3.91 -13.55
C ALA A 173 1.59 -2.92 -14.15
N ASP A 174 0.81 -3.36 -15.13
CA ASP A 174 -0.29 -2.59 -15.75
C ASP A 174 -1.61 -2.71 -14.95
N ALA A 175 -1.59 -3.37 -13.78
CA ALA A 175 -2.75 -3.67 -12.95
C ALA A 175 -3.82 -4.56 -13.63
N CYS A 176 -3.40 -5.45 -14.53
CA CYS A 176 -4.21 -6.53 -15.07
C CYS A 176 -4.02 -7.82 -14.25
N LEU A 177 -5.01 -8.70 -14.24
CA LEU A 177 -4.91 -10.00 -13.56
C LEU A 177 -3.93 -10.94 -14.29
N ASN A 178 -2.99 -11.53 -13.55
CA ASN A 178 -1.88 -12.31 -14.09
C ASN A 178 -2.17 -13.84 -14.08
N GLU A 179 -1.17 -14.66 -14.35
CA GLU A 179 -1.29 -16.12 -14.42
C GLU A 179 -1.64 -16.83 -13.10
N ASN A 180 -1.51 -16.16 -11.95
CA ASN A 180 -1.83 -16.72 -10.63
C ASN A 180 -3.34 -16.77 -10.35
N VAL A 181 -4.17 -16.21 -11.22
CA VAL A 181 -5.63 -16.30 -11.12
C VAL A 181 -6.22 -17.35 -12.07
N PRO A 182 -7.46 -17.84 -11.84
CA PRO A 182 -8.13 -18.74 -12.76
C PRO A 182 -8.18 -18.19 -14.19
N LYS A 183 -8.01 -19.07 -15.19
CA LYS A 183 -7.89 -18.71 -16.62
C LYS A 183 -8.94 -17.73 -17.13
N GLN A 184 -10.18 -17.82 -16.62
CA GLN A 184 -11.28 -16.95 -17.03
C GLN A 184 -11.11 -15.47 -16.65
N PHE A 185 -10.24 -15.17 -15.69
CA PHE A 185 -9.98 -13.80 -15.23
C PHE A 185 -8.65 -13.22 -15.74
N GLN A 186 -7.77 -14.06 -16.29
CA GLN A 186 -6.43 -13.64 -16.72
C GLN A 186 -6.52 -12.58 -17.82
N GLY A 187 -5.69 -11.53 -17.71
CA GLY A 187 -5.62 -10.43 -18.66
C GLY A 187 -6.70 -9.35 -18.51
N LEU A 188 -7.68 -9.53 -17.62
CA LEU A 188 -8.65 -8.48 -17.31
C LEU A 188 -7.98 -7.35 -16.51
N ASP A 189 -8.29 -6.10 -16.83
CA ASP A 189 -8.00 -4.97 -15.93
C ASP A 189 -8.70 -5.20 -14.58
N ARG A 190 -8.08 -4.77 -13.47
CA ARG A 190 -8.61 -4.96 -12.11
C ARG A 190 -10.07 -4.57 -11.91
N PHE A 191 -10.56 -3.52 -12.57
CA PHE A 191 -11.95 -3.07 -12.41
C PHE A 191 -12.93 -3.97 -13.17
N ASP A 192 -12.52 -4.51 -14.31
CA ASP A 192 -13.31 -5.50 -15.04
C ASP A 192 -13.21 -6.88 -14.38
N GLY A 193 -12.03 -7.22 -13.84
CA GLY A 193 -11.82 -8.37 -12.96
C GLY A 193 -12.74 -8.33 -11.74
N ARG A 194 -12.93 -7.15 -11.12
CA ARG A 194 -13.88 -6.94 -10.02
C ARG A 194 -15.31 -7.32 -10.42
N LYS A 195 -15.80 -6.80 -11.54
CA LYS A 195 -17.15 -7.12 -12.05
C LYS A 195 -17.28 -8.61 -12.34
N ALA A 196 -16.27 -9.21 -12.97
CA ALA A 196 -16.26 -10.62 -13.31
C ALA A 196 -16.26 -11.53 -12.08
N VAL A 197 -15.48 -11.20 -11.04
CA VAL A 197 -15.45 -11.94 -9.78
C VAL A 197 -16.79 -11.84 -9.06
N VAL A 198 -17.37 -10.65 -8.95
CA VAL A 198 -18.70 -10.47 -8.32
C VAL A 198 -19.76 -11.29 -9.04
N ALA A 199 -19.80 -11.23 -10.38
CA ALA A 199 -20.75 -12.01 -11.17
C ALA A 199 -20.54 -13.52 -11.00
N ALA A 200 -19.29 -13.99 -10.91
CA ALA A 200 -19.00 -15.40 -10.70
C ALA A 200 -19.39 -15.87 -9.28
N MET A 201 -19.19 -15.04 -8.26
CA MET A 201 -19.64 -15.31 -6.89
C MET A 201 -21.17 -15.37 -6.80
N ASP A 202 -21.87 -14.44 -7.46
CA ASP A 202 -23.33 -14.42 -7.52
C ASP A 202 -23.90 -15.65 -8.24
N ALA A 203 -23.31 -16.05 -9.36
CA ALA A 203 -23.69 -17.26 -10.09
C ALA A 203 -23.52 -18.56 -9.26
N LEU A 204 -22.60 -18.55 -8.29
CA LEU A 204 -22.40 -19.65 -7.32
C LEU A 204 -23.30 -19.53 -6.08
N GLY A 205 -24.10 -18.47 -5.95
CA GLY A 205 -24.90 -18.19 -4.76
C GLY A 205 -24.05 -17.84 -3.53
N LEU A 206 -22.81 -17.37 -3.74
CA LEU A 206 -21.85 -17.03 -2.69
C LEU A 206 -21.73 -15.53 -2.45
N LEU A 207 -22.50 -14.71 -3.17
CA LEU A 207 -22.67 -13.29 -2.87
C LEU A 207 -23.83 -13.13 -1.87
N GLU A 208 -23.52 -12.72 -0.64
CA GLU A 208 -24.53 -12.57 0.43
C GLU A 208 -25.33 -11.28 0.27
N LYS A 209 -24.62 -10.16 0.15
CA LYS A 209 -25.21 -8.81 -0.03
C LYS A 209 -24.18 -7.82 -0.54
N ILE A 210 -24.67 -6.66 -0.98
CA ILE A 210 -23.88 -5.50 -1.38
C ILE A 210 -24.45 -4.30 -0.62
N ASP A 211 -23.61 -3.63 0.17
CA ASP A 211 -23.97 -2.41 0.87
C ASP A 211 -23.29 -1.20 0.21
N ASP A 212 -23.98 -0.05 0.16
CA ASP A 212 -23.35 1.21 -0.24
C ASP A 212 -22.29 1.60 0.80
N HIS A 213 -21.11 2.00 0.34
CA HIS A 213 -20.00 2.34 1.23
C HIS A 213 -19.15 3.48 0.66
N GLN A 214 -18.75 4.41 1.54
CA GLN A 214 -17.86 5.50 1.15
C GLN A 214 -16.41 5.01 1.20
N LEU A 215 -15.73 5.04 0.07
CA LEU A 215 -14.36 4.60 -0.08
C LEU A 215 -13.40 5.76 0.07
N LYS A 216 -12.23 5.50 0.67
CA LYS A 216 -11.04 6.35 0.54
C LYS A 216 -10.10 5.67 -0.43
N VAL A 217 -10.01 6.20 -1.64
CA VAL A 217 -9.28 5.56 -2.72
C VAL A 217 -7.97 6.30 -2.98
N PRO A 218 -6.83 5.61 -2.86
CA PRO A 218 -5.53 6.26 -3.03
C PRO A 218 -5.24 6.50 -4.51
N ARG A 219 -4.77 7.70 -4.86
CA ARG A 219 -4.38 8.08 -6.22
C ARG A 219 -3.01 8.73 -6.27
N GLY A 220 -2.31 8.56 -7.38
CA GLY A 220 -1.05 9.27 -7.61
C GLY A 220 -1.29 10.76 -7.84
N ASP A 221 -0.57 11.62 -7.15
CA ASP A 221 -0.66 13.08 -7.23
C ASP A 221 -0.52 13.62 -8.67
N ARG A 222 0.30 12.96 -9.49
CA ARG A 222 0.62 13.35 -10.87
C ARG A 222 -0.27 12.68 -11.91
N SER A 223 -0.48 11.36 -11.78
CA SER A 223 -1.19 10.57 -12.79
C SER A 223 -2.70 10.61 -12.64
N GLY A 224 -3.18 10.85 -11.42
CA GLY A 224 -4.59 10.81 -11.04
C GLY A 224 -5.22 9.41 -11.11
N VAL A 225 -4.44 8.35 -11.30
CA VAL A 225 -4.98 6.98 -11.34
C VAL A 225 -4.96 6.35 -9.95
N VAL A 226 -5.86 5.39 -9.73
CA VAL A 226 -5.83 4.55 -8.53
C VAL A 226 -4.52 3.78 -8.48
N ILE A 227 -3.79 3.93 -7.39
CA ILE A 227 -2.52 3.22 -7.17
C ILE A 227 -2.77 1.82 -6.65
N GLU A 228 -1.80 0.94 -6.88
CA GLU A 228 -1.84 -0.44 -6.41
C GLU A 228 -0.72 -0.71 -5.42
N PRO A 229 -0.98 -1.38 -4.28
CA PRO A 229 0.09 -1.99 -3.51
C PRO A 229 0.76 -3.07 -4.36
N TRP A 230 2.08 -2.96 -4.52
CA TRP A 230 2.83 -3.85 -5.38
C TRP A 230 4.11 -4.34 -4.72
N LEU A 231 4.31 -5.66 -4.73
CA LEU A 231 5.50 -6.27 -4.14
C LEU A 231 6.67 -6.14 -5.10
N THR A 232 7.65 -5.31 -4.76
CA THR A 232 8.83 -5.10 -5.60
C THR A 232 10.08 -4.84 -4.77
N LEU A 233 11.22 -5.18 -5.36
CA LEU A 233 12.52 -4.93 -4.78
C LEU A 233 12.90 -3.47 -5.02
N GLN A 234 13.06 -2.70 -3.94
CA GLN A 234 13.35 -1.27 -4.01
C GLN A 234 14.48 -0.89 -3.04
N TRP A 235 15.01 0.31 -3.21
CA TRP A 235 15.93 0.94 -2.29
C TRP A 235 15.17 1.76 -1.26
N TYR A 236 15.51 1.54 0.00
CA TYR A 236 14.94 2.25 1.13
C TYR A 236 16.03 2.94 1.92
N VAL A 237 15.66 4.02 2.60
CA VAL A 237 16.49 4.65 3.62
C VAL A 237 15.80 4.53 4.99
N ASP A 238 16.58 4.20 6.02
CA ASP A 238 16.16 4.12 7.43
C ASP A 238 15.84 5.54 7.94
N ALA A 239 14.60 5.96 7.66
CA ALA A 239 14.13 7.29 7.97
C ALA A 239 14.03 7.52 9.48
N LYS A 240 13.79 6.45 10.26
CA LYS A 240 13.68 6.53 11.73
C LYS A 240 15.02 6.93 12.35
N LYS A 241 16.12 6.34 11.91
CA LYS A 241 17.46 6.75 12.37
C LYS A 241 17.82 8.16 11.93
N LEU A 242 17.52 8.51 10.67
CA LEU A 242 17.79 9.85 10.14
C LEU A 242 16.94 10.94 10.81
N ALA A 243 15.74 10.60 11.28
CA ALA A 243 14.85 11.53 11.96
C ALA A 243 15.36 11.96 13.33
N GLY A 244 16.12 11.11 14.04
CA GLY A 244 16.60 11.39 15.40
C GLY A 244 17.31 12.74 15.54
N PRO A 245 18.42 12.99 14.81
CA PRO A 245 19.12 14.27 14.87
C PRO A 245 18.26 15.47 14.45
N ALA A 246 17.33 15.27 13.50
CA ALA A 246 16.44 16.31 13.03
C ALA A 246 15.35 16.66 14.06
N ILE A 247 14.86 15.68 14.82
CA ILE A 247 13.95 15.91 15.96
C ILE A 247 14.69 16.68 17.05
N GLU A 248 15.89 16.24 17.43
CA GLU A 248 16.72 16.87 18.46
C GLU A 248 17.02 18.35 18.13
N ALA A 249 17.33 18.66 16.87
CA ALA A 249 17.58 20.03 16.44
C ALA A 249 16.40 20.98 16.70
N VAL A 250 15.17 20.49 16.61
CA VAL A 250 13.95 21.29 16.90
C VAL A 250 13.67 21.31 18.40
N GLU A 251 13.82 20.17 19.09
CA GLU A 251 13.60 20.08 20.54
C GLU A 251 14.58 20.96 21.35
N THR A 252 15.83 21.08 20.88
CA THR A 252 16.87 21.91 21.49
C THR A 252 16.81 23.38 21.08
N GLY A 253 15.94 23.74 20.12
CA GLY A 253 15.82 25.11 19.60
C GLY A 253 16.92 25.52 18.63
N ALA A 254 17.73 24.59 18.11
CA ALA A 254 18.67 24.87 17.01
C ALA A 254 17.94 25.20 15.69
N VAL A 255 16.71 24.71 15.55
CA VAL A 255 15.76 25.05 14.48
C VAL A 255 14.46 25.56 15.10
N GLU A 256 13.97 26.71 14.63
CA GLU A 256 12.72 27.32 15.09
C GLU A 256 11.69 27.38 13.96
N PHE A 257 10.45 26.98 14.24
CA PHE A 257 9.35 27.10 13.28
C PHE A 257 8.59 28.42 13.44
N ILE A 258 8.26 29.05 12.32
CA ILE A 258 7.40 30.24 12.28
C ILE A 258 6.23 29.97 11.34
N PRO A 259 4.97 29.90 11.84
CA PRO A 259 4.56 29.92 13.26
C PRO A 259 4.98 28.68 14.08
N LYS A 260 5.18 28.87 15.40
CA LYS A 260 5.65 27.81 16.31
C LYS A 260 4.78 26.54 16.33
N GLN A 261 3.48 26.69 16.14
CA GLN A 261 2.53 25.56 16.12
C GLN A 261 2.86 24.46 15.10
N TRP A 262 3.63 24.77 14.05
CA TRP A 262 4.07 23.77 13.06
C TRP A 262 5.02 22.72 13.65
N GLU A 263 5.66 22.99 14.79
CA GLU A 263 6.43 21.99 15.54
C GLU A 263 5.58 20.76 15.86
N ASN A 264 4.31 20.93 16.21
CA ASN A 264 3.42 19.82 16.53
C ASN A 264 3.21 18.90 15.32
N THR A 265 2.98 19.49 14.15
CA THR A 265 2.84 18.76 12.89
C THR A 265 4.15 18.07 12.51
N TYR A 266 5.27 18.77 12.64
CA TYR A 266 6.60 18.22 12.38
C TYR A 266 6.89 17.02 13.29
N PHE A 267 6.71 17.15 14.61
CA PHE A 267 6.95 16.07 15.55
C PHE A 267 6.01 14.88 15.35
N SER A 268 4.73 15.15 15.04
CA SER A 268 3.78 14.09 14.71
C SER A 268 4.25 13.28 13.50
N TRP A 269 4.80 13.94 12.48
CA TRP A 269 5.28 13.28 11.27
C TRP A 269 6.62 12.56 11.50
N MET A 270 7.59 13.23 12.12
CA MET A 270 8.94 12.69 12.32
C MET A 270 8.98 11.52 13.31
N ARG A 271 8.12 11.48 14.32
CA ARG A 271 8.11 10.42 15.33
C ARG A 271 7.47 9.13 14.84
N ASP A 272 6.60 9.20 13.82
CA ASP A 272 5.93 8.04 13.20
C ASP A 272 6.42 7.76 11.77
N ILE A 273 7.58 8.34 11.40
CA ILE A 273 8.12 8.22 10.05
C ILE A 273 8.43 6.76 9.71
N GLN A 274 8.07 6.33 8.51
CA GLN A 274 8.39 5.02 7.97
C GLN A 274 9.58 5.12 7.01
N ASP A 275 10.25 3.99 6.77
CA ASP A 275 11.40 3.95 5.85
C ASP A 275 10.99 4.44 4.46
N TRP A 276 11.80 5.35 3.91
CA TRP A 276 11.44 6.03 2.67
C TRP A 276 11.95 5.24 1.46
N CYS A 277 11.04 4.88 0.55
CA CYS A 277 11.37 4.33 -0.76
C CYS A 277 12.01 5.42 -1.64
N ILE A 278 13.30 5.29 -1.91
CA ILE A 278 14.12 6.29 -2.63
C ILE A 278 14.37 5.93 -4.10
N SER A 279 14.04 4.72 -4.53
CA SER A 279 14.16 4.32 -5.94
C SER A 279 12.91 4.64 -6.76
N ARG A 280 13.09 4.93 -8.05
CA ARG A 280 12.03 5.20 -9.01
C ARG A 280 12.34 4.50 -10.33
N GLN A 281 11.31 4.04 -11.05
CA GLN A 281 11.45 3.39 -12.37
C GLN A 281 11.26 4.42 -13.49
N LEU A 282 11.91 5.58 -13.34
CA LEU A 282 11.76 6.71 -14.23
C LEU A 282 12.96 6.86 -15.18
N TRP A 283 12.70 7.44 -16.35
CA TRP A 283 13.74 7.79 -17.31
C TRP A 283 14.52 9.05 -16.90
N TRP A 284 13.89 9.91 -16.10
CA TRP A 284 14.43 11.18 -15.65
C TRP A 284 14.72 11.15 -14.15
N GLY A 285 15.99 11.41 -13.79
CA GLY A 285 16.47 11.37 -12.41
C GLY A 285 17.96 11.02 -12.33
N HIS A 286 18.49 11.02 -11.12
CA HIS A 286 19.84 10.54 -10.83
C HIS A 286 19.90 9.01 -10.97
N ARG A 287 21.04 8.49 -11.44
CA ARG A 287 21.28 7.06 -11.63
C ARG A 287 22.32 6.54 -10.65
#